data_AF-A0A5P6NAT2-F1
#
_entry.id   AF-A0A5P6NAT2-F1
#
_cell.length_a   1.000
_cell.length_b   1.000
_cell.length_c   1.000
_cell.angle_alpha   90.00
_cell.angle_beta   90.00
_cell.angle_gamma   90.00
#
_symmetry.space_group_name_H-M   'P 1'
#
loop_
_entity.id
_entity.type
_entity.pdbx_description
1 polymer ?
#
loop_
_entity_poly.entity_id
_entity_poly.type
_entity_poly.pdbx_seq_one_letter_code
_entity_poly.pdbx_strand_id
1 'polypeptide(L)'
;MRKTVSKGGQREDPMILGEKEIRDGRGNRYTLRLDVDVHSAILNDGKVETSVVAIRHVDGGEDIELTALVRLESFERRLAIILPEQAPIYLDLESFEGLPAREDSEVGPHDDIEQGDAIDQAARDLLDAAGLDQAIETAIQSLPVPEPAFGCVIKAGISTTVGQMIRCHNRHRMIEQRRGRAWEIVKCLGINAPGMTIKAALRTLGCWLTFGYL
;
A
#
# COMPACT_ATOMS: atom_id res chain seq x y z
N MET A 1 -38.64 1.75 22.56
CA MET A 1 -37.32 1.13 22.30
C MET A 1 -37.39 0.29 21.03
N ARG A 2 -36.90 0.81 19.90
CA ARG A 2 -36.76 0.05 18.65
C ARG A 2 -35.30 -0.37 18.53
N LYS A 3 -35.04 -1.68 18.54
CA LYS A 3 -33.74 -2.26 18.19
C LYS A 3 -33.51 -2.04 16.69
N THR A 4 -32.49 -1.26 16.34
CA THR A 4 -31.95 -1.20 14.99
C THR A 4 -31.06 -2.42 14.78
N VAL A 5 -31.55 -3.36 13.98
CA VAL A 5 -30.75 -4.42 13.37
C VAL A 5 -29.92 -3.77 12.27
N SER A 6 -28.60 -3.64 12.48
CA SER A 6 -27.69 -3.31 11.41
C SER A 6 -27.59 -4.53 10.49
N LYS A 7 -28.12 -4.41 9.27
CA LYS A 7 -27.90 -5.40 8.23
C LYS A 7 -26.41 -5.40 7.91
N GLY A 8 -25.73 -6.48 8.29
CA GLY A 8 -24.44 -6.84 7.73
C GLY A 8 -24.59 -6.95 6.21
N GLY A 9 -24.09 -5.96 5.49
CA GLY A 9 -23.70 -6.17 4.11
C GLY A 9 -22.48 -7.08 4.14
N GLN A 10 -22.58 -8.25 3.53
CA GLN A 10 -21.41 -9.05 3.18
C GLN A 10 -20.50 -8.14 2.34
N ARG A 11 -19.42 -7.65 2.95
CA ARG A 11 -18.25 -7.21 2.23
C ARG A 11 -17.64 -8.51 1.71
N GLU A 12 -17.82 -8.82 0.43
CA GLU A 12 -17.15 -9.97 -0.19
C GLU A 12 -15.65 -9.77 0.00
N ASP A 13 -14.98 -10.79 0.53
CA ASP A 13 -13.62 -10.65 1.09
C ASP A 13 -12.64 -10.10 0.05
N PRO A 14 -11.83 -9.08 0.40
CA PRO A 14 -10.81 -8.57 -0.50
C PRO A 14 -9.78 -9.68 -0.80
N MET A 15 -9.23 -9.67 -2.01
CA MET A 15 -8.21 -10.64 -2.40
C MET A 15 -6.90 -10.27 -1.70
N ILE A 16 -6.43 -11.13 -0.80
CA ILE A 16 -5.14 -10.96 -0.14
C ILE A 16 -4.04 -11.09 -1.20
N LEU A 17 -3.34 -9.99 -1.48
CA LEU A 17 -2.16 -9.99 -2.34
C LEU A 17 -1.00 -10.68 -1.63
N GLY A 18 -0.82 -10.38 -0.35
CA GLY A 18 0.12 -11.10 0.49
C GLY A 18 0.25 -10.49 1.88
N GLU A 19 0.88 -11.26 2.76
CA GLU A 19 1.18 -10.85 4.13
C GLU A 19 2.62 -11.18 4.50
N LYS A 20 3.19 -10.40 5.41
CA LYS A 20 4.53 -10.64 5.93
C LYS A 20 4.61 -10.24 7.40
N GLU A 21 5.03 -11.18 8.25
CA GLU A 21 5.45 -10.87 9.62
C GLU A 21 6.85 -10.25 9.59
N ILE A 22 7.03 -9.19 10.37
CA ILE A 22 8.26 -8.43 10.56
C ILE A 22 8.44 -8.24 12.07
N ARG A 23 9.69 -8.31 12.54
CA ARG A 23 10.03 -8.07 13.95
C ARG A 23 11.03 -6.93 14.06
N ASP A 24 10.81 -6.02 15.00
CA ASP A 24 11.78 -4.97 15.31
C ASP A 24 12.91 -5.49 16.22
N GLY A 25 13.92 -4.65 16.48
CA GLY A 25 15.07 -5.01 17.33
C GLY A 25 14.70 -5.28 18.80
N ARG A 26 13.49 -4.90 19.21
CA ARG A 26 12.95 -5.13 20.57
C ARG A 26 12.11 -6.40 20.66
N GLY A 27 11.92 -7.11 19.55
CA GLY A 27 11.13 -8.32 19.47
C GLY A 27 9.63 -8.09 19.31
N ASN A 28 9.16 -6.85 19.13
CA ASN A 28 7.76 -6.60 18.83
C ASN A 28 7.41 -7.17 17.44
N ARG A 29 6.22 -7.75 17.33
CA ARG A 29 5.76 -8.42 16.11
C ARG A 29 4.77 -7.53 15.35
N TYR A 30 5.00 -7.42 14.05
CA TYR A 30 4.15 -6.68 13.13
C TYR A 30 3.79 -7.55 11.94
N THR A 31 2.56 -7.44 11.45
CA THR A 31 2.16 -7.98 10.15
C THR A 31 1.86 -6.83 9.20
N LEU A 32 2.49 -6.83 8.04
CA LEU A 32 2.03 -6.06 6.90
C LEU A 32 1.18 -6.97 6.01
N ARG A 33 -0.07 -6.57 5.75
CA ARG A 33 -0.96 -7.24 4.80
C ARG A 33 -1.36 -6.26 3.69
N LEU A 34 -1.37 -6.75 2.46
CA LEU A 34 -1.79 -6.03 1.27
C LEU A 34 -3.00 -6.76 0.68
N ASP A 35 -4.10 -6.05 0.51
CA ASP A 35 -5.36 -6.63 0.02
C ASP A 35 -5.89 -5.80 -1.15
N VAL A 36 -6.34 -6.42 -2.25
CA VAL A 36 -6.96 -5.71 -3.37
C VAL A 36 -8.47 -5.97 -3.41
N ASP A 37 -9.26 -4.92 -3.54
CA ASP A 37 -10.69 -5.02 -3.73
C ASP A 37 -10.99 -5.25 -5.22
N VAL A 38 -11.04 -6.53 -5.59
CA VAL A 38 -11.33 -6.98 -6.96
C VAL A 38 -12.75 -6.60 -7.39
N HIS A 39 -13.71 -6.62 -6.46
CA HIS A 39 -15.09 -6.23 -6.75
C HIS A 39 -15.17 -4.75 -7.12
N SER A 40 -14.43 -3.88 -6.41
CA SER A 40 -14.32 -2.46 -6.75
C SER A 40 -13.75 -2.27 -8.16
N ALA A 41 -12.74 -3.05 -8.56
CA ALA A 41 -12.14 -2.95 -9.88
C ALA A 41 -13.09 -3.35 -11.03
N ILE A 42 -13.99 -4.30 -10.77
CA ILE A 42 -14.97 -4.78 -11.75
C ILE A 42 -16.19 -3.85 -11.82
N LEU A 43 -16.65 -3.33 -10.67
CA LEU A 43 -17.90 -2.61 -10.54
C LEU A 43 -17.76 -1.08 -10.59
N ASN A 44 -16.64 -0.51 -10.12
CA ASN A 44 -16.45 0.94 -9.95
C ASN A 44 -15.69 1.60 -11.12
N ASP A 45 -16.14 1.37 -12.35
CA ASP A 45 -15.76 2.17 -13.53
C ASP A 45 -14.25 2.44 -13.75
N GLY A 46 -13.39 1.46 -13.46
CA GLY A 46 -11.95 1.58 -13.74
C GLY A 46 -11.09 2.03 -12.55
N LYS A 47 -11.65 2.01 -11.33
CA LYS A 47 -10.91 2.27 -10.08
C LYS A 47 -10.34 0.98 -9.50
N VAL A 48 -9.08 0.98 -9.08
CA VAL A 48 -8.46 -0.15 -8.38
C VAL A 48 -8.13 0.27 -6.97
N GLU A 49 -8.66 -0.44 -5.98
CA GLU A 49 -8.43 -0.16 -4.57
C GLU A 49 -7.60 -1.25 -3.91
N THR A 50 -6.57 -0.84 -3.17
CA THR A 50 -5.74 -1.73 -2.36
C THR A 50 -5.67 -1.21 -0.94
N SER A 51 -5.99 -2.07 0.02
CA SER A 51 -5.79 -1.82 1.44
C SER A 51 -4.37 -2.21 1.83
N VAL A 52 -3.70 -1.32 2.54
CA VAL A 52 -2.42 -1.55 3.19
C VAL A 52 -2.71 -1.60 4.68
N VAL A 53 -2.56 -2.77 5.28
CA VAL A 53 -2.90 -3.04 6.67
C VAL A 53 -1.62 -3.30 7.44
N ALA A 54 -1.34 -2.47 8.43
CA ALA A 54 -0.32 -2.74 9.42
C ALA A 54 -1.01 -3.25 10.69
N ILE A 55 -0.55 -4.38 11.22
CA ILE A 55 -1.06 -4.99 12.46
C ILE A 55 0.11 -5.12 13.43
N ARG A 56 -0.04 -4.58 14.64
CA ARG A 56 0.89 -4.79 15.75
C ARG A 56 0.30 -5.84 16.68
N HIS A 57 1.04 -6.93 16.90
CA HIS A 57 0.62 -8.00 17.82
C HIS A 57 0.96 -7.62 19.25
N VAL A 58 -0.02 -7.66 20.15
CA VAL A 58 0.16 -7.33 21.57
C VAL A 58 0.04 -8.59 22.42
N ASP A 59 1.14 -9.00 23.06
CA ASP A 59 1.14 -10.20 23.91
C ASP A 59 0.15 -10.06 25.07
N GLY A 60 -0.86 -10.92 25.10
CA GLY A 60 -1.92 -10.90 26.11
C GLY A 60 -2.90 -9.73 25.99
N GLY A 61 -2.88 -9.00 24.86
CA GLY A 61 -3.80 -7.90 24.55
C GLY A 61 -4.50 -8.08 23.20
N GLU A 62 -5.25 -7.06 22.78
CA GLU A 62 -5.83 -6.98 21.45
C GLU A 62 -4.82 -6.40 20.46
N ASP A 63 -4.81 -6.95 19.24
CA ASP A 63 -3.97 -6.44 18.15
C ASP A 63 -4.38 -5.01 17.77
N ILE A 64 -3.40 -4.19 17.43
CA ILE A 64 -3.61 -2.81 17.00
C ILE A 64 -3.46 -2.76 15.48
N GLU A 65 -4.52 -2.33 14.79
CA GLU A 65 -4.55 -2.24 13.33
C GLU A 65 -4.60 -0.79 12.87
N LEU A 66 -3.84 -0.48 11.81
CA LEU A 66 -3.96 0.73 11.02
C LEU A 66 -4.07 0.35 9.56
N THR A 67 -5.15 0.78 8.92
CA THR A 67 -5.46 0.48 7.53
C THR A 67 -5.45 1.75 6.71
N ALA A 68 -4.60 1.80 5.68
CA ALA A 68 -4.60 2.83 4.66
C ALA A 68 -5.21 2.28 3.36
N LEU A 69 -6.04 3.06 2.69
CA LEU A 69 -6.58 2.72 1.37
C LEU A 69 -5.81 3.48 0.29
N VAL A 70 -5.25 2.75 -0.67
CA VAL A 70 -4.64 3.30 -1.88
C VAL A 70 -5.59 3.06 -3.04
N ARG A 71 -6.13 4.14 -3.62
CA ARG A 71 -7.08 4.10 -4.73
C ARG A 71 -6.45 4.67 -5.99
N LEU A 72 -6.34 3.84 -7.02
CA LEU A 72 -5.96 4.25 -8.36
C LEU A 72 -7.22 4.54 -9.18
N GLU A 73 -7.34 5.75 -9.70
CA GLU A 73 -8.36 6.14 -10.67
C GLU A 73 -7.69 6.27 -12.05
N SER A 74 -7.70 5.17 -12.79
CA SER A 74 -6.84 4.98 -13.96
C SER A 74 -7.18 5.88 -15.16
N PHE A 75 -8.40 6.40 -15.26
CA PHE A 75 -8.82 7.29 -16.35
C PHE A 75 -8.68 8.76 -15.96
N GLU A 76 -8.96 9.05 -14.69
CA GLU A 76 -8.74 10.35 -14.05
C GLU A 76 -7.25 10.62 -13.78
N ARG A 77 -6.37 9.65 -14.09
CA ARG A 77 -4.90 9.74 -13.96
C ARG A 77 -4.45 10.21 -12.59
N ARG A 78 -5.09 9.68 -11.54
CA ARG A 78 -4.80 10.06 -10.15
C ARG A 78 -4.74 8.85 -9.21
N LEU A 79 -3.92 8.99 -8.18
CA LEU A 79 -3.86 8.12 -7.02
C LEU A 79 -4.34 8.89 -5.79
N ALA A 80 -5.06 8.21 -4.91
CA ALA A 80 -5.44 8.74 -3.61
C ALA A 80 -4.97 7.78 -2.49
N ILE A 81 -4.36 8.33 -1.46
CA ILE A 81 -4.01 7.64 -0.22
C ILE A 81 -4.94 8.17 0.86
N ILE A 82 -5.69 7.26 1.48
CA ILE A 82 -6.70 7.59 2.49
C ILE A 82 -6.30 6.90 3.78
N LEU A 83 -5.98 7.69 4.80
CA LEU A 83 -5.70 7.24 6.16
C LEU A 83 -6.93 7.52 7.05
N PRO A 84 -7.14 6.75 8.13
CA PRO A 84 -8.27 6.97 9.04
C PRO A 84 -8.23 8.38 9.63
N GLU A 85 -9.38 9.05 9.61
CA GLU A 85 -9.56 10.39 10.18
C GLU A 85 -8.68 11.49 9.54
N GLN A 86 -8.03 11.21 8.40
CA GLN A 86 -7.20 12.17 7.67
C GLN A 86 -7.85 12.60 6.35
N ALA A 87 -7.49 13.78 5.87
CA ALA A 87 -7.81 14.19 4.52
C ALA A 87 -7.08 13.29 3.50
N PRO A 88 -7.69 12.92 2.36
CA PRO A 88 -7.01 12.14 1.34
C PRO A 88 -5.82 12.90 0.74
N ILE A 89 -4.72 12.17 0.55
CA ILE A 89 -3.53 12.66 -0.17
C ILE A 89 -3.66 12.24 -1.63
N TYR A 90 -3.50 13.19 -2.56
CA TYR A 90 -3.62 12.92 -3.99
C TYR A 90 -2.27 13.03 -4.69
N LEU A 91 -2.02 12.11 -5.64
CA LEU A 91 -0.87 12.14 -6.54
C LEU A 91 -1.37 12.10 -7.99
N ASP A 92 -0.85 12.99 -8.83
CA ASP A 92 -1.12 12.98 -10.26
C ASP A 92 -0.20 11.97 -10.96
N LEU A 93 -0.77 11.08 -11.77
CA LEU A 93 0.01 10.05 -12.48
C LEU A 93 0.89 10.65 -13.58
N GLU A 94 0.59 11.87 -14.03
CA GLU A 94 1.39 12.59 -15.04
C GLU A 94 2.84 12.80 -14.58
N SER A 95 3.05 12.97 -13.27
CA SER A 95 4.38 13.13 -12.66
C SER A 95 5.28 11.89 -12.83
N PHE A 96 4.71 10.75 -13.22
CA PHE A 96 5.43 9.50 -13.41
C PHE A 96 5.59 9.12 -14.89
N GLU A 97 5.09 9.94 -15.81
CA GLU A 97 5.18 9.65 -17.23
C GLU A 97 6.61 9.79 -17.75
N GLY A 98 7.06 8.79 -18.51
CA GLY A 98 8.40 8.77 -19.09
C GLY A 98 9.50 8.32 -18.12
N LEU A 99 9.20 8.06 -16.86
CA LEU A 99 10.13 7.39 -15.96
C LEU A 99 10.36 5.94 -16.44
N PRO A 100 11.61 5.47 -16.49
CA PRO A 100 11.90 4.09 -16.85
C PRO A 100 11.32 3.18 -15.76
N ALA A 101 10.30 2.39 -16.11
CA ALA A 101 9.88 1.28 -15.30
C ALA A 101 10.89 0.14 -15.52
N ARG A 102 11.45 -0.42 -14.45
CA ARG A 102 12.20 -1.67 -14.58
C ARG A 102 11.19 -2.75 -14.99
N GLU A 103 11.32 -3.31 -16.20
CA GLU A 103 10.59 -4.53 -16.53
C GLU A 103 11.09 -5.59 -15.55
N ASP A 104 10.17 -6.10 -14.72
CA ASP A 104 10.47 -7.10 -13.69
C ASP A 104 11.11 -8.31 -14.38
N SER A 105 12.44 -8.31 -14.47
CA SER A 105 13.22 -9.42 -15.00
C SER A 105 13.07 -10.57 -14.03
N GLU A 106 12.79 -11.73 -14.60
CA GLU A 106 12.59 -13.01 -13.93
C GLU A 106 13.59 -13.21 -12.78
N VAL A 107 13.03 -13.59 -11.63
CA VAL A 107 13.68 -14.16 -10.44
C VAL A 107 15.16 -14.54 -10.66
N GLY A 108 16.06 -13.66 -10.21
CA GLY A 108 17.49 -13.93 -10.07
C GLY A 108 17.94 -13.68 -8.62
N PRO A 109 18.76 -14.56 -8.01
CA PRO A 109 19.15 -14.42 -6.62
C PRO A 109 20.24 -13.36 -6.48
N HIS A 110 20.02 -12.42 -5.55
CA HIS A 110 21.02 -11.56 -4.91
C HIS A 110 21.96 -10.80 -5.86
N ASP A 111 21.62 -9.55 -6.21
CA ASP A 111 22.59 -8.42 -6.25
C ASP A 111 21.98 -7.04 -6.61
N ASP A 112 20.67 -6.92 -6.88
CA ASP A 112 20.08 -5.66 -7.39
C ASP A 112 19.24 -4.84 -6.37
N ILE A 113 19.48 -5.00 -5.06
CA ILE A 113 18.56 -4.49 -4.02
C ILE A 113 18.72 -2.97 -3.75
N GLU A 114 19.76 -2.31 -4.26
CA GLU A 114 20.03 -0.88 -4.01
C GLU A 114 19.56 0.11 -5.11
N GLN A 115 19.17 -0.34 -6.31
CA GLN A 115 18.55 0.56 -7.27
C GLN A 115 17.05 0.62 -7.05
N GLY A 116 16.63 1.63 -6.27
CA GLY A 116 15.25 2.08 -6.28
C GLY A 116 14.85 2.38 -7.72
N ASP A 117 13.89 1.60 -8.24
CA ASP A 117 13.17 1.90 -9.47
C ASP A 117 12.85 3.40 -9.50
N ALA A 118 13.11 4.09 -10.62
CA ALA A 118 12.89 5.52 -10.73
C ALA A 118 11.44 5.91 -10.34
N ILE A 119 10.48 5.01 -10.60
CA ILE A 119 9.09 5.16 -10.16
C ILE A 119 8.97 5.03 -8.64
N ASP A 120 9.65 4.06 -8.03
CA ASP A 120 9.61 3.86 -6.59
C ASP A 120 10.25 5.05 -5.83
N GLN A 121 11.33 5.62 -6.35
CA GLN A 121 11.97 6.81 -5.76
C GLN A 121 11.08 8.04 -5.94
N ALA A 122 10.60 8.31 -7.16
CA ALA A 122 9.68 9.42 -7.41
C ALA A 122 8.41 9.33 -6.56
N ALA A 123 7.88 8.12 -6.36
CA ALA A 123 6.69 7.91 -5.55
C ALA A 123 6.93 8.28 -4.11
N ARG A 124 8.09 7.91 -3.54
CA ARG A 124 8.48 8.30 -2.19
C ARG A 124 8.62 9.81 -2.06
N ASP A 125 9.36 10.43 -2.97
CA ASP A 125 9.61 11.87 -2.93
C ASP A 125 8.30 12.67 -3.01
N LEU A 126 7.38 12.25 -3.87
CA LEU A 126 6.07 12.88 -4.00
C LEU A 126 5.15 12.63 -2.80
N LEU A 127 5.16 11.42 -2.22
CA LEU A 127 4.41 11.11 -1.00
C LEU A 127 4.91 11.94 0.19
N ASP A 128 6.23 12.06 0.34
CA ASP A 128 6.85 12.84 1.40
C ASP A 128 6.55 14.34 1.21
N ALA A 129 6.66 14.85 -0.02
CA ALA A 129 6.28 16.23 -0.36
C ALA A 129 4.79 16.52 -0.14
N ALA A 130 3.92 15.51 -0.33
CA ALA A 130 2.48 15.61 -0.10
C ALA A 130 2.09 15.46 1.39
N GLY A 131 3.07 15.32 2.29
CA GLY A 131 2.83 15.28 3.73
C GLY A 131 2.42 13.92 4.28
N LEU A 132 2.76 12.82 3.59
CA LEU A 132 2.42 11.46 4.04
C LEU A 132 2.92 11.19 5.47
N ASP A 133 4.14 11.62 5.80
CA ASP A 133 4.72 11.40 7.13
C ASP A 133 3.89 12.05 8.24
N GLN A 134 3.46 13.29 8.04
CA GLN A 134 2.62 13.99 9.00
C GLN A 134 1.24 13.33 9.16
N ALA A 135 0.66 12.85 8.05
CA ALA A 135 -0.62 12.16 8.07
C ALA A 135 -0.53 10.81 8.80
N ILE A 136 0.53 10.04 8.57
CA ILE A 136 0.81 8.78 9.28
C ILE A 136 1.03 9.05 10.76
N GLU A 137 1.84 10.04 11.12
CA GLU A 137 2.09 10.39 12.52
C GLU A 137 0.78 10.74 13.23
N THR A 138 -0.05 11.57 12.61
CA THR A 138 -1.36 11.95 13.17
C THR A 138 -2.27 10.73 13.34
N ALA A 139 -2.30 9.82 12.36
CA ALA A 139 -3.08 8.58 12.44
C ALA A 139 -2.55 7.59 13.49
N ILE A 140 -1.25 7.60 13.79
CA ILE A 140 -0.67 6.79 14.88
C ILE A 140 -1.01 7.39 16.24
N GLN A 141 -1.03 8.72 16.35
CA GLN A 141 -1.38 9.40 17.60
C GLN A 141 -2.84 9.14 18.03
N SER A 142 -3.73 8.77 17.11
CA SER A 142 -5.11 8.36 17.42
C SER A 142 -5.23 6.90 17.88
N LEU A 143 -4.16 6.10 17.82
CA LEU A 143 -4.18 4.71 18.28
C LEU A 143 -4.10 4.61 19.82
N PRO A 144 -4.64 3.52 20.42
CA PRO A 144 -4.58 3.33 21.88
C PRO A 144 -3.16 3.33 22.45
N VAL A 145 -2.19 2.85 21.67
CA VAL A 145 -0.77 2.89 21.99
C VAL A 145 -0.02 3.44 20.78
N PRO A 146 0.42 4.72 20.82
CA PRO A 146 1.22 5.29 19.75
C PRO A 146 2.58 4.59 19.70
N GLU A 147 2.87 3.88 18.61
CA GLU A 147 4.16 3.22 18.40
C GLU A 147 4.78 3.69 17.09
N PRO A 148 5.84 4.52 17.12
CA PRO A 148 6.42 5.08 15.90
C PRO A 148 6.98 4.00 14.94
N ALA A 149 7.46 2.87 15.47
CA ALA A 149 7.94 1.75 14.68
C ALA A 149 6.85 1.17 13.75
N PHE A 150 5.60 1.23 14.18
CA PHE A 150 4.43 0.88 13.38
C PHE A 150 4.26 1.78 12.15
N GLY A 151 4.67 3.05 12.26
CA GLY A 151 4.68 4.02 11.16
C GLY A 151 5.60 3.62 10.01
N CYS A 152 6.74 3.00 10.30
CA CYS A 152 7.61 2.46 9.25
C CYS A 152 6.92 1.35 8.44
N VAL A 153 6.13 0.49 9.10
CA VAL A 153 5.41 -0.61 8.44
C VAL A 153 4.38 -0.07 7.45
N ILE A 154 3.52 0.85 7.90
CA ILE A 154 2.47 1.42 7.06
C ILE A 154 3.05 2.28 5.93
N LYS A 155 4.09 3.10 6.20
CA LYS A 155 4.77 3.91 5.18
C LYS A 155 5.40 3.02 4.10
N ALA A 156 6.07 1.94 4.51
CA ALA A 156 6.67 0.99 3.58
C ALA A 156 5.61 0.27 2.71
N GLY A 157 4.47 -0.09 3.30
CA GLY A 157 3.35 -0.68 2.58
C GLY A 157 2.71 0.27 1.56
N ILE A 158 2.47 1.54 1.94
CA ILE A 158 1.89 2.57 1.06
C ILE A 158 2.82 2.84 -0.12
N SER A 159 4.09 3.17 0.15
CA SER A 159 5.07 3.50 -0.89
C SER A 159 5.28 2.35 -1.88
N THR A 160 5.27 1.10 -1.40
CA THR A 160 5.39 -0.09 -2.26
C THR A 160 4.14 -0.32 -3.11
N THR A 161 2.96 -0.11 -2.53
CA THR A 161 1.68 -0.24 -3.23
C THR A 161 1.53 0.82 -4.31
N VAL A 162 1.81 2.08 -3.98
CA VAL A 162 1.79 3.22 -4.92
C VAL A 162 2.73 2.96 -6.10
N GLY A 163 4.00 2.62 -5.84
CA GLY A 163 4.97 2.33 -6.90
C GLY A 163 4.52 1.19 -7.84
N GLN A 164 3.97 0.10 -7.28
CA GLN A 164 3.48 -1.00 -8.11
C GLN A 164 2.21 -0.63 -8.89
N MET A 165 1.28 0.11 -8.29
CA MET A 165 0.08 0.58 -8.98
C MET A 165 0.43 1.46 -10.18
N ILE A 166 1.41 2.35 -10.03
CA ILE A 166 1.90 3.21 -11.12
C ILE A 166 2.51 2.35 -12.24
N ARG A 167 3.35 1.37 -11.91
CA ARG A 167 3.93 0.44 -12.89
C ARG A 167 2.85 -0.33 -13.66
N CYS A 168 1.88 -0.90 -12.95
CA CYS A 168 0.76 -1.62 -13.57
C CYS A 168 -0.12 -0.69 -14.41
N HIS A 169 -0.38 0.54 -13.95
CA HIS A 169 -1.09 1.56 -14.72
C HIS A 169 -0.35 1.87 -16.04
N ASN A 170 0.94 2.21 -15.97
CA ASN A 170 1.74 2.57 -17.12
C ASN A 170 1.81 1.44 -18.16
N ARG A 171 1.91 0.19 -17.72
CA ARG A 171 1.90 -1.00 -18.59
C ARG A 171 0.60 -1.16 -19.38
N HIS A 172 -0.53 -0.78 -18.78
CA HIS A 172 -1.86 -1.05 -19.33
C HIS A 172 -2.62 0.22 -19.77
N ARG A 173 -1.97 1.39 -19.77
CA ARG A 173 -2.59 2.70 -20.06
C ARG A 173 -3.20 2.83 -21.46
N MET A 174 -2.80 1.98 -22.40
CA MET A 174 -3.33 1.97 -23.78
C MET A 174 -4.68 1.25 -23.90
N ILE A 175 -5.14 0.52 -22.88
CA ILE A 175 -6.42 -0.19 -22.91
C ILE A 175 -7.57 0.81 -22.74
N GLU A 176 -8.37 1.08 -23.77
CA GLU A 176 -9.42 2.11 -23.72
C GLU A 176 -10.61 1.72 -22.81
N GLN A 177 -10.92 0.43 -22.71
CA GLN A 177 -12.07 -0.02 -21.93
C GLN A 177 -11.78 0.07 -20.42
N ARG A 178 -12.62 0.81 -19.69
CA ARG A 178 -12.45 1.04 -18.23
C ARG A 178 -12.28 -0.23 -17.41
N ARG A 179 -13.24 -1.15 -17.54
CA ARG A 179 -13.24 -2.43 -16.82
C ARG A 179 -12.07 -3.33 -17.24
N GLY A 180 -11.78 -3.38 -18.54
CA GLY A 180 -10.65 -4.16 -19.07
C GLY A 180 -9.32 -3.67 -18.51
N ARG A 181 -9.11 -2.36 -18.47
CA ARG A 181 -7.88 -1.75 -17.92
C ARG A 181 -7.73 -2.04 -16.43
N ALA A 182 -8.77 -1.83 -15.63
CA ALA A 182 -8.71 -2.10 -14.19
C ALA A 182 -8.45 -3.57 -13.89
N TRP A 183 -9.06 -4.49 -14.64
CA TRP A 183 -8.82 -5.92 -14.50
C TRP A 183 -7.37 -6.31 -14.79
N GLU A 184 -6.76 -5.79 -15.85
CA GLU A 184 -5.35 -6.05 -16.15
C GLU A 184 -4.41 -5.45 -15.09
N ILE A 185 -4.76 -4.29 -14.52
CA ILE A 185 -4.03 -3.71 -13.39
C ILE A 185 -4.11 -4.63 -12.16
N VAL A 186 -5.30 -5.13 -11.81
CA VAL A 186 -5.47 -6.07 -10.69
C VAL A 186 -4.65 -7.35 -10.90
N LYS A 187 -4.66 -7.92 -12.10
CA LYS A 187 -3.81 -9.07 -12.42
C LYS A 187 -2.32 -8.76 -12.25
N CYS A 188 -1.89 -7.60 -12.77
CA CYS A 188 -0.51 -7.15 -12.65
C CYS A 188 -0.09 -7.00 -11.18
N LEU A 189 -0.96 -6.47 -10.32
CA LEU A 189 -0.73 -6.40 -8.87
C LEU A 189 -0.63 -7.81 -8.26
N GLY A 190 -1.53 -8.73 -8.61
CA GLY A 190 -1.53 -10.11 -8.12
C GLY A 190 -0.24 -10.87 -8.48
N ILE A 191 0.24 -10.76 -9.72
CA ILE A 191 1.48 -11.42 -10.17
C ILE A 191 2.70 -10.90 -9.39
N ASN A 192 2.71 -9.61 -9.06
CA ASN A 192 3.83 -8.96 -8.38
C ASN A 192 3.74 -8.98 -6.85
N ALA A 193 2.67 -9.53 -6.29
CA ALA A 193 2.40 -9.46 -4.87
C ALA A 193 3.50 -10.06 -3.97
N PRO A 194 4.15 -11.20 -4.31
CA PRO A 194 5.28 -11.71 -3.53
C PRO A 194 6.46 -10.73 -3.49
N GLY A 195 6.75 -10.07 -4.62
CA GLY A 195 7.80 -9.06 -4.70
C GLY A 195 7.45 -7.81 -3.88
N MET A 196 6.18 -7.41 -3.87
CA MET A 196 5.70 -6.27 -3.08
C MET A 196 5.89 -6.51 -1.57
N THR A 197 5.49 -7.67 -1.04
CA THR A 197 5.59 -7.92 0.42
C THR A 197 7.03 -8.02 0.89
N ILE A 198 7.92 -8.64 0.11
CA ILE A 198 9.37 -8.68 0.41
C ILE A 198 9.96 -7.27 0.37
N LYS A 199 9.67 -6.51 -0.69
CA LYS A 199 10.15 -5.13 -0.85
C LYS A 199 9.68 -4.25 0.31
N ALA A 200 8.41 -4.33 0.68
CA ALA A 200 7.88 -3.57 1.79
C ALA A 200 8.54 -3.96 3.12
N ALA A 201 8.76 -5.25 3.38
CA ALA A 201 9.47 -5.70 4.57
C ALA A 201 10.91 -5.16 4.66
N LEU A 202 11.67 -5.20 3.56
CA LEU A 202 13.02 -4.63 3.50
C LEU A 202 13.01 -3.11 3.77
N ARG A 203 12.00 -2.41 3.24
CA ARG A 203 11.83 -0.96 3.47
C ARG A 203 11.49 -0.63 4.90
N THR A 204 10.65 -1.45 5.55
CA THR A 204 10.38 -1.34 6.99
C THR A 204 11.68 -1.47 7.79
N LEU A 205 12.50 -2.48 7.49
CA LEU A 205 13.79 -2.67 8.16
C LEU A 205 14.73 -1.48 7.93
N GLY A 206 14.83 -0.98 6.69
CA GLY A 206 15.61 0.22 6.38
C GLY A 206 15.16 1.45 7.15
N CYS A 207 13.84 1.67 7.25
CA CYS A 207 13.27 2.75 8.05
C CYS A 207 13.65 2.63 9.53
N TRP A 208 13.54 1.44 10.12
CA TRP A 208 13.95 1.21 11.50
C TRP A 208 15.44 1.43 11.74
N LEU A 209 16.32 1.09 10.80
CA LEU A 209 17.75 1.41 10.91
C LEU A 209 17.97 2.92 11.03
N THR A 210 17.28 3.70 10.20
CA THR A 210 17.40 5.17 10.19
C THR A 210 16.88 5.79 11.49
N PHE A 211 15.83 5.25 12.09
CA PHE A 211 15.23 5.76 13.32
C PHE A 211 15.73 5.07 14.60
N GLY A 212 16.69 4.14 14.52
CA GLY A 212 17.27 3.46 15.68
C GLY A 212 16.32 2.47 16.38
N TYR A 213 15.46 1.79 15.62
CA TYR A 213 14.50 0.78 16.13
C TYR A 213 14.97 -0.68 15.92
N LEU A 214 16.19 -0.89 15.41
CA LEU A 214 16.81 -2.20 15.20
C LEU A 214 17.92 -2.48 16.21
#